data_AF-A0A131Z3I7-F1
#
_entry.id   AF-A0A131Z3I7-F1
#
_cell.length_a   1.000
_cell.length_b   1.000
_cell.length_c   1.000
_cell.angle_alpha   90.00
_cell.angle_beta   90.00
_cell.angle_gamma   90.00
#
_symmetry.space_group_name_H-M   'P 1'
#
loop_
_entity.id
_entity.type
_entity.pdbx_description
1 polymer ?
#
loop_
_entity_poly.entity_id
_entity_poly.type
_entity_poly.pdbx_seq_one_letter_code
_entity_poly.pdbx_strand_id
1 'polypeptide(L)'
;MTEKTLRSISTLFLACVPVAELRKLLDAVPSELLTQEFQETLIGRTILHPTAAAYPPRPVYIRNFLKCLINKLEEKNVEIADNLYVHFAEKLGGVNSDEDIPGFVTYTIDARTTVTLKEHTAFVIGGTTGLTTWQASKFLSEWCLENRHLLRGKRILELGCGIGLTGIVVCKTCCPLSYTFTDGHDAVLRSLEENLKWNGVTECHARVETLHWGEHESFEERCTADVILGADLVYDPEVVPALVATLAALLAHGGTAYIASTIRNPETRALFLSKLADEASLQYEPCAGPREKIFFYDRSCPVAIDKITACSR
;
A
#
# COMPACT_ATOMS: atom_id res chain seq x y z
N MET A 1 -1.76 26.89 -13.18
CA MET A 1 -2.71 25.96 -12.52
C MET A 1 -2.70 24.60 -13.19
N THR A 2 -2.78 24.56 -14.53
CA THR A 2 -2.77 23.35 -15.36
C THR A 2 -1.63 22.37 -15.05
N GLU A 3 -0.38 22.84 -14.95
CA GLU A 3 0.78 21.95 -14.75
C GLU A 3 0.75 21.18 -13.41
N LYS A 4 0.38 21.87 -12.31
CA LYS A 4 0.23 21.24 -10.99
C LYS A 4 -0.91 20.21 -11.01
N THR A 5 -2.02 20.54 -11.65
CA THR A 5 -3.17 19.63 -11.80
C THR A 5 -2.79 18.40 -12.63
N LEU A 6 -2.13 18.59 -13.78
CA LEU A 6 -1.66 17.49 -14.64
C LEU A 6 -0.70 16.56 -13.89
N ARG A 7 0.26 17.11 -13.13
CA ARG A 7 1.15 16.30 -12.29
C ARG A 7 0.40 15.53 -11.21
N SER A 8 -0.60 16.15 -10.59
CA SER A 8 -1.43 15.51 -9.57
C SER A 8 -2.26 14.37 -10.16
N ILE A 9 -2.94 14.60 -11.28
CA ILE A 9 -3.72 13.57 -11.98
C ILE A 9 -2.81 12.43 -12.43
N SER A 10 -1.65 12.72 -13.03
CA SER A 10 -0.67 11.71 -13.44
C SER A 10 -0.24 10.81 -12.27
N THR A 11 0.11 11.41 -11.12
CA THR A 11 0.53 10.68 -9.93
C THR A 11 -0.60 9.81 -9.37
N LEU A 12 -1.80 10.36 -9.25
CA LEU A 12 -2.97 9.65 -8.69
C LEU A 12 -3.49 8.58 -9.65
N PHE A 13 -3.39 8.79 -10.97
CA PHE A 13 -3.73 7.81 -11.99
C PHE A 13 -2.82 6.59 -11.92
N LEU A 14 -1.50 6.78 -11.81
CA LEU A 14 -0.54 5.69 -11.66
C LEU A 14 -0.74 4.94 -10.33
N ALA A 15 -1.16 5.65 -9.27
CA ALA A 15 -1.55 5.05 -7.99
C ALA A 15 -2.96 4.43 -8.00
N CYS A 16 -3.60 4.29 -9.18
CA CYS A 16 -4.91 3.70 -9.37
C CYS A 16 -6.01 4.25 -8.44
N VAL A 17 -5.91 5.54 -8.09
CA VAL A 17 -6.87 6.23 -7.22
C VAL A 17 -8.26 6.22 -7.86
N PRO A 18 -9.35 6.04 -7.09
CA PRO A 18 -10.70 6.00 -7.66
C PRO A 18 -10.96 7.14 -8.64
N VAL A 19 -11.52 6.82 -9.81
CA VAL A 19 -11.73 7.78 -10.90
C VAL A 19 -12.59 8.98 -10.45
N ALA A 20 -13.48 8.79 -9.49
CA ALA A 20 -14.25 9.88 -8.88
C ALA A 20 -13.38 10.97 -8.24
N GLU A 21 -12.22 10.62 -7.67
CA GLU A 21 -11.29 11.59 -7.10
C GLU A 21 -10.48 12.32 -8.18
N LEU A 22 -10.10 11.60 -9.25
CA LEU A 22 -9.50 12.23 -10.43
C LEU A 22 -10.48 13.21 -11.09
N ARG A 23 -11.77 12.87 -11.12
CA ARG A 23 -12.84 13.74 -11.62
C ARG A 23 -12.88 15.07 -10.87
N LYS A 24 -12.75 15.08 -9.54
CA LYS A 24 -12.72 16.34 -8.75
C LYS A 24 -11.60 17.28 -9.20
N LEU A 25 -10.45 16.75 -9.59
CA LEU A 25 -9.34 17.55 -10.11
C LEU A 25 -9.63 18.09 -11.51
N LEU A 26 -10.26 17.29 -12.38
CA LEU A 26 -10.72 17.72 -13.70
C LEU A 26 -11.83 18.77 -13.60
N ASP A 27 -12.72 18.65 -12.61
CA ASP A 27 -13.81 19.60 -12.37
C ASP A 27 -13.32 20.99 -11.99
N ALA A 28 -12.16 21.06 -11.35
CA ALA A 28 -11.50 22.32 -10.97
C ALA A 28 -10.78 23.01 -12.15
N VAL A 29 -10.69 22.38 -13.32
CA VAL A 29 -10.09 22.99 -14.52
C VAL A 29 -11.16 23.80 -15.27
N PRO A 30 -10.96 25.12 -15.47
CA PRO A 30 -11.84 25.95 -16.30
C PRO A 30 -11.95 25.40 -17.72
N SER A 31 -13.14 25.52 -18.32
CA SER A 31 -13.43 24.95 -19.64
C SER A 31 -12.50 25.49 -20.73
N GLU A 32 -12.06 26.75 -20.60
CA GLU A 32 -11.17 27.43 -21.56
C GLU A 32 -9.76 26.83 -21.58
N LEU A 33 -9.39 26.08 -20.53
CA LEU A 33 -8.10 25.42 -20.39
C LEU A 33 -8.13 23.93 -20.79
N LEU A 34 -9.29 23.38 -21.13
CA LEU A 34 -9.45 21.99 -21.58
C LEU A 34 -9.18 21.85 -23.10
N THR A 35 -8.21 22.59 -23.61
CA THR A 35 -7.83 22.59 -25.02
C THR A 35 -7.41 21.20 -25.51
N GLN A 36 -7.36 21.00 -26.83
CA GLN A 36 -6.80 19.77 -27.41
C GLN A 36 -5.39 19.46 -26.87
N GLU A 37 -4.52 20.47 -26.76
CA GLU A 37 -3.17 20.34 -26.18
C GLU A 37 -3.21 19.83 -24.73
N PHE A 38 -4.15 20.32 -23.91
CA PHE A 38 -4.35 19.82 -22.55
C PHE A 38 -4.76 18.35 -22.54
N GLN A 39 -5.71 17.97 -23.40
CA GLN A 39 -6.19 16.58 -23.50
C GLN A 39 -5.06 15.64 -23.92
N GLU A 40 -4.28 16.01 -24.94
CA GLU A 40 -3.11 15.26 -25.42
C GLU A 40 -2.03 15.14 -24.33
N THR A 41 -1.74 16.24 -23.62
CA THR A 41 -0.78 16.23 -22.52
C THR A 41 -1.24 15.33 -21.37
N LEU A 42 -2.53 15.38 -21.02
CA LEU A 42 -3.10 14.54 -19.98
C LEU A 42 -2.99 13.05 -20.33
N ILE A 43 -3.28 12.69 -21.58
CA ILE A 43 -3.13 11.32 -22.10
C ILE A 43 -1.66 10.88 -22.07
N GLY A 44 -0.74 11.74 -22.52
CA GLY A 44 0.70 11.54 -22.44
C GLY A 44 1.21 11.27 -21.02
N ARG A 45 0.60 11.91 -20.02
CA ARG A 45 0.98 11.78 -18.60
C ARG A 45 0.22 10.71 -17.83
N THR A 46 -0.73 10.04 -18.46
CA THR A 46 -1.55 8.99 -17.81
C THR A 46 -1.39 7.67 -18.54
N ILE A 47 -2.25 7.40 -19.53
CA ILE A 47 -2.32 6.10 -20.20
C ILE A 47 -1.09 5.81 -21.08
N LEU A 48 -0.41 6.85 -21.58
CA LEU A 48 0.83 6.74 -22.36
C LEU A 48 2.08 7.04 -21.51
N HIS A 49 1.93 7.20 -20.20
CA HIS A 49 3.06 7.45 -19.31
C HIS A 49 4.05 6.27 -19.39
N PRO A 50 5.38 6.50 -19.42
CA PRO A 50 6.37 5.42 -19.52
C PRO A 50 6.20 4.33 -18.44
N THR A 51 5.89 4.74 -17.21
CA THR A 51 5.55 3.80 -16.12
C THR A 51 4.29 2.99 -16.41
N ALA A 52 3.24 3.58 -16.98
CA ALA A 52 2.02 2.83 -17.34
C ALA A 52 2.25 1.89 -18.53
N ALA A 53 3.20 2.20 -19.41
CA ALA A 53 3.61 1.29 -20.48
C ALA A 53 4.39 0.08 -19.94
N ALA A 54 5.32 0.31 -19.00
CA ALA A 54 6.11 -0.76 -18.37
C ALA A 54 5.29 -1.59 -17.35
N TYR A 55 4.42 -0.91 -16.61
CA TYR A 55 3.64 -1.45 -15.49
C TYR A 55 2.17 -1.01 -15.64
N PRO A 56 1.40 -1.69 -16.52
CA PRO A 56 0.07 -1.23 -16.89
C PRO A 56 -0.95 -1.31 -15.73
N PRO A 57 -1.68 -0.22 -15.45
CA PRO A 57 -2.91 -0.27 -14.67
C PRO A 57 -3.93 -1.22 -15.31
N ARG A 58 -4.92 -1.66 -14.53
CA ARG A 58 -5.96 -2.57 -15.04
C ARG A 58 -6.71 -1.94 -16.23
N PRO A 59 -7.03 -2.71 -17.28
CA PRO A 59 -7.78 -2.20 -18.43
C PRO A 59 -9.12 -1.55 -18.05
N VAL A 60 -9.84 -2.12 -17.09
CA VAL A 60 -11.11 -1.58 -16.58
C VAL A 60 -10.92 -0.19 -15.95
N TYR A 61 -9.83 0.00 -15.20
CA TYR A 61 -9.51 1.30 -14.59
C TYR A 61 -9.21 2.35 -15.66
N ILE A 62 -8.37 2.00 -16.65
CA ILE A 62 -8.03 2.87 -17.79
C ILE A 62 -9.30 3.28 -18.55
N ARG A 63 -10.17 2.31 -18.86
CA ARG A 63 -11.45 2.56 -19.55
C ARG A 63 -12.35 3.50 -18.75
N ASN A 64 -12.48 3.30 -17.44
CA ASN A 64 -13.29 4.16 -16.59
C ASN A 64 -12.74 5.58 -16.51
N PHE A 65 -11.41 5.74 -16.46
CA PHE A 65 -10.76 7.05 -16.51
C PHE A 65 -11.03 7.77 -17.83
N LEU A 66 -10.85 7.11 -18.97
CA LEU A 66 -11.12 7.68 -20.30
C LEU A 66 -12.59 8.06 -20.46
N LYS A 67 -13.52 7.19 -20.05
CA LYS A 67 -14.95 7.50 -20.03
C LYS A 67 -15.27 8.73 -19.18
N CYS A 68 -14.65 8.84 -17.99
CA CYS A 68 -14.83 10.00 -17.12
C CYS A 68 -14.33 11.29 -17.77
N LEU A 69 -13.19 11.26 -18.47
CA LEU A 69 -12.65 12.41 -19.17
C LEU A 69 -13.55 12.85 -20.33
N ILE A 70 -14.00 11.89 -21.16
CA ILE A 70 -14.93 12.14 -22.27
C ILE A 70 -16.21 12.81 -21.75
N ASN A 71 -16.88 12.19 -20.77
CA ASN A 71 -18.11 12.74 -20.20
C ASN A 71 -17.90 14.17 -19.66
N LYS A 72 -16.73 14.45 -19.06
CA LYS A 72 -16.41 15.78 -18.55
C LYS A 72 -16.29 16.83 -19.65
N LEU A 73 -15.66 16.49 -20.76
CA LEU A 73 -15.51 17.37 -21.91
C LEU A 73 -16.87 17.65 -22.56
N GLU A 74 -17.72 16.63 -22.69
CA GLU A 74 -19.11 16.76 -23.17
C GLU A 74 -19.94 17.67 -22.25
N GLU A 75 -19.89 17.47 -20.94
CA GLU A 75 -20.58 18.30 -19.94
C GLU A 75 -20.17 19.77 -20.01
N LYS A 76 -18.93 20.06 -20.42
CA LYS A 76 -18.39 21.41 -20.56
C LYS A 76 -18.54 21.97 -21.98
N ASN A 77 -19.16 21.23 -22.90
CA ASN A 77 -19.28 21.58 -24.31
C ASN A 77 -17.93 21.92 -24.96
N VAL A 78 -16.90 21.14 -24.63
CA VAL A 78 -15.54 21.25 -25.15
C VAL A 78 -15.35 20.21 -26.25
N GLU A 79 -14.72 20.61 -27.36
CA GLU A 79 -14.36 19.69 -28.45
C GLU A 79 -13.38 18.61 -27.95
N ILE A 80 -13.68 17.35 -28.29
CA ILE A 80 -12.91 16.19 -27.85
C ILE A 80 -11.88 15.85 -28.91
N ALA A 81 -10.63 15.70 -28.49
CA ALA A 81 -9.55 15.29 -29.37
C ALA A 81 -9.78 13.86 -29.92
N ASP A 82 -9.60 13.66 -31.23
CA ASP A 82 -9.82 12.38 -31.91
C ASP A 82 -9.06 11.22 -31.27
N ASN A 83 -7.82 11.47 -30.82
CA ASN A 83 -6.99 10.47 -30.17
C ASN A 83 -7.61 9.92 -28.87
N LEU A 84 -8.44 10.69 -28.18
CA LEU A 84 -9.11 10.24 -26.96
C LEU A 84 -10.12 9.14 -27.27
N TYR A 85 -10.90 9.29 -28.35
CA TYR A 85 -11.84 8.26 -28.80
C TYR A 85 -11.11 7.01 -29.30
N VAL A 86 -9.98 7.18 -30.01
CA VAL A 86 -9.14 6.05 -30.44
C VAL A 86 -8.68 5.25 -29.23
N HIS A 87 -8.08 5.89 -28.22
CA HIS A 87 -7.65 5.21 -27.00
C HIS A 87 -8.80 4.57 -26.24
N PHE A 88 -9.97 5.20 -26.19
CA PHE A 88 -11.14 4.62 -25.54
C PHE A 88 -11.62 3.36 -26.27
N ALA A 89 -11.71 3.41 -27.61
CA ALA A 89 -12.12 2.28 -28.44
C ALA A 89 -11.16 1.09 -28.31
N GLU A 90 -9.85 1.32 -28.29
CA GLU A 90 -8.83 0.29 -28.04
C GLU A 90 -9.03 -0.45 -26.72
N LYS A 91 -9.55 0.24 -25.69
CA LYS A 91 -9.80 -0.35 -24.35
C LYS A 91 -11.20 -0.96 -24.19
N LEU A 92 -12.08 -0.82 -25.18
CA LEU A 92 -13.38 -1.52 -25.21
C LEU A 92 -13.24 -2.99 -25.62
N GLY A 93 -12.22 -3.34 -26.41
CA GLY A 93 -12.00 -4.71 -26.91
C GLY A 93 -11.49 -5.72 -25.86
N GLY A 94 -11.19 -5.28 -24.63
CA GLY A 94 -10.80 -6.16 -23.53
C GLY A 94 -12.01 -6.94 -23.00
N VAL A 95 -11.86 -8.24 -22.83
CA VAL A 95 -12.89 -9.11 -22.23
C VAL A 95 -13.28 -8.53 -20.87
N ASN A 96 -14.58 -8.26 -20.66
CA ASN A 96 -15.13 -8.12 -19.32
C ASN A 96 -15.19 -9.53 -18.73
N SER A 97 -14.04 -10.08 -18.36
CA SER A 97 -14.01 -11.30 -17.55
C SER A 97 -14.35 -10.89 -16.13
N ASP A 98 -15.27 -11.62 -15.49
CA ASP A 98 -15.51 -11.50 -14.05
C ASP A 98 -14.30 -11.96 -13.20
N GLU A 99 -13.24 -12.44 -13.85
CA GLU A 99 -11.96 -12.77 -13.23
C GLU A 99 -11.22 -11.52 -12.75
N ASP A 100 -10.82 -11.53 -11.47
CA ASP A 100 -9.99 -10.48 -10.88
C ASP A 100 -8.55 -10.57 -11.40
N ILE A 101 -8.32 -9.99 -12.57
CA ILE A 101 -6.99 -9.88 -13.17
C ILE A 101 -6.19 -8.81 -12.41
N PRO A 102 -4.99 -9.14 -11.90
CA PRO A 102 -4.17 -8.18 -11.19
C PRO A 102 -3.68 -7.08 -12.14
N GLY A 103 -3.44 -5.90 -11.60
CA GLY A 103 -2.86 -4.77 -12.35
C GLY A 103 -1.79 -4.08 -11.53
N PHE A 104 -1.01 -3.24 -12.19
CA PHE A 104 0.04 -2.50 -11.50
C PHE A 104 -0.49 -1.21 -10.90
N VAL A 105 -0.02 -0.92 -9.70
CA VAL A 105 -0.24 0.31 -8.96
C VAL A 105 1.12 0.90 -8.64
N THR A 106 1.36 2.15 -9.01
CA THR A 106 2.62 2.84 -8.73
C THR A 106 2.40 4.01 -7.78
N TYR A 107 3.00 3.91 -6.60
CA TYR A 107 3.00 4.94 -5.56
C TYR A 107 4.24 5.81 -5.70
N THR A 108 4.08 7.12 -5.82
CA THR A 108 5.18 8.09 -5.85
C THR A 108 5.45 8.60 -4.44
N ILE A 109 6.65 8.34 -3.90
CA ILE A 109 7.06 8.81 -2.57
C ILE A 109 7.64 10.23 -2.67
N ASP A 110 8.55 10.42 -3.61
CA ASP A 110 9.20 11.69 -3.89
C ASP A 110 9.61 11.79 -5.37
N ALA A 111 10.39 12.80 -5.75
CA ALA A 111 10.80 13.03 -7.14
C ALA A 111 11.68 11.93 -7.75
N ARG A 112 12.30 11.07 -6.93
CA ARG A 112 13.24 10.02 -7.35
C ARG A 112 12.77 8.62 -6.98
N THR A 113 11.85 8.50 -6.02
CA THR A 113 11.46 7.22 -5.44
C THR A 113 10.00 6.90 -5.73
N THR A 114 9.78 5.78 -6.42
CA THR A 114 8.46 5.17 -6.63
C THR A 114 8.44 3.74 -6.12
N VAL A 115 7.25 3.23 -5.81
CA VAL A 115 7.00 1.83 -5.47
C VAL A 115 5.92 1.30 -6.39
N THR A 116 6.23 0.27 -7.17
CA THR A 116 5.30 -0.32 -8.13
C THR A 116 4.93 -1.73 -7.70
N LEU A 117 3.66 -1.97 -7.42
CA LEU A 117 3.15 -3.26 -6.96
C LEU A 117 2.16 -3.81 -7.97
N LYS A 118 2.20 -5.12 -8.17
CA LYS A 118 1.14 -5.88 -8.81
C LYS A 118 0.14 -6.28 -7.73
N GLU A 119 -1.09 -5.78 -7.85
CA GLU A 119 -2.12 -5.95 -6.83
C GLU A 119 -3.40 -6.54 -7.45
N HIS A 120 -4.22 -7.13 -6.61
CA HIS A 120 -5.59 -7.58 -6.89
C HIS A 120 -6.64 -6.56 -6.41
N THR A 121 -7.87 -6.65 -6.91
CA THR A 121 -8.97 -5.73 -6.51
C THR A 121 -9.91 -6.36 -5.51
N ALA A 122 -10.14 -7.66 -5.60
CA ALA A 122 -11.02 -8.33 -4.67
C ALA A 122 -10.38 -8.37 -3.27
N PHE A 123 -11.18 -8.09 -2.25
CA PHE A 123 -10.74 -8.05 -0.86
C PHE A 123 -10.28 -9.43 -0.35
N VAL A 124 -10.85 -10.50 -0.90
CA VAL A 124 -10.50 -11.89 -0.59
C VAL A 124 -10.37 -12.67 -1.89
N ILE A 125 -9.20 -13.28 -2.12
CA ILE A 125 -8.93 -14.12 -3.28
C ILE A 125 -8.14 -15.33 -2.82
N GLY A 126 -8.56 -16.52 -3.23
CA GLY A 126 -7.86 -17.76 -2.86
C GLY A 126 -7.75 -17.96 -1.35
N GLY A 127 -8.70 -17.42 -0.57
CA GLY A 127 -8.72 -17.53 0.90
C GLY A 127 -7.87 -16.51 1.65
N THR A 128 -7.24 -15.54 0.97
CA THR A 128 -6.39 -14.52 1.61
C THR A 128 -6.82 -13.10 1.28
N THR A 129 -6.50 -12.17 2.19
CA THR A 129 -6.64 -10.71 2.02
C THR A 129 -5.32 -10.02 1.62
N GLY A 130 -4.20 -10.76 1.56
CA GLY A 130 -2.85 -10.19 1.43
C GLY A 130 -2.44 -9.75 0.03
N LEU A 131 -3.28 -9.97 -0.99
CA LEU A 131 -2.96 -9.68 -2.40
C LEU A 131 -3.30 -8.26 -2.85
N THR A 132 -3.72 -7.39 -1.93
CA THR A 132 -4.05 -5.98 -2.19
C THR A 132 -3.44 -5.08 -1.12
N THR A 133 -3.20 -3.81 -1.46
CA THR A 133 -2.64 -2.85 -0.50
C THR A 133 -3.75 -2.23 0.36
N TRP A 134 -3.63 -2.41 1.67
CA TRP A 134 -4.58 -1.89 2.65
C TRP A 134 -4.26 -0.48 3.16
N GLN A 135 -5.23 0.14 3.84
CA GLN A 135 -5.13 1.52 4.32
C GLN A 135 -4.04 1.67 5.39
N ALA A 136 -3.94 0.73 6.32
CA ALA A 136 -2.91 0.78 7.35
C ALA A 136 -1.49 0.60 6.81
N SER A 137 -1.27 -0.10 5.68
CA SER A 137 0.08 -0.23 5.12
C SER A 137 0.55 1.08 4.50
N LYS A 138 -0.36 1.83 3.86
CA LYS A 138 -0.10 3.20 3.37
C LYS A 138 0.18 4.15 4.54
N PHE A 139 -0.63 4.09 5.59
CA PHE A 139 -0.43 4.88 6.81
C PHE A 139 0.91 4.55 7.50
N LEU A 140 1.23 3.26 7.66
CA LEU A 140 2.48 2.82 8.28
C LEU A 140 3.69 3.20 7.43
N SER A 141 3.56 3.15 6.10
CA SER A 141 4.60 3.61 5.17
C SER A 141 4.88 5.11 5.32
N GLU A 142 3.84 5.96 5.41
CA GLU A 142 3.99 7.39 5.72
C GLU A 142 4.67 7.59 7.08
N TRP A 143 4.26 6.83 8.10
CA TRP A 143 4.86 6.90 9.43
C TRP A 143 6.34 6.51 9.42
N CYS A 144 6.72 5.47 8.68
CA CYS A 144 8.12 5.05 8.53
C CYS A 144 8.97 6.14 7.85
N LEU A 145 8.41 6.84 6.85
CA LEU A 145 9.09 7.95 6.18
C LEU A 145 9.33 9.14 7.11
N GLU A 146 8.44 9.40 8.06
CA GLU A 146 8.66 10.43 9.09
C GLU A 146 9.62 9.97 10.20
N ASN A 147 9.71 8.66 10.44
CA ASN A 147 10.47 8.07 11.53
C ASN A 147 11.68 7.26 11.07
N ARG A 148 12.30 7.62 9.94
CA ARG A 148 13.46 6.91 9.35
C ARG A 148 14.61 6.65 10.34
N HIS A 149 14.80 7.55 11.31
CA HIS A 149 15.82 7.44 12.34
C HIS A 149 15.64 6.22 13.25
N LEU A 150 14.40 5.71 13.40
CA LEU A 150 14.09 4.48 14.15
C LEU A 150 14.42 3.22 13.35
N LEU A 151 14.51 3.32 12.03
CA LEU A 151 14.62 2.18 11.10
C LEU A 151 16.02 2.04 10.50
N ARG A 152 16.79 3.13 10.45
CA ARG A 152 18.12 3.16 9.85
C ARG A 152 19.09 2.23 10.56
N GLY A 153 19.73 1.35 9.81
CA GLY A 153 20.69 0.38 10.33
C GLY A 153 20.07 -0.67 11.28
N LYS A 154 18.74 -0.84 11.26
CA LYS A 154 18.05 -1.85 12.06
C LYS A 154 17.78 -3.12 11.28
N ARG A 155 17.72 -4.25 11.98
CA ARG A 155 17.13 -5.50 11.49
C ARG A 155 15.63 -5.38 11.66
N ILE A 156 14.91 -5.38 10.55
CA ILE A 156 13.45 -5.19 10.55
C ILE A 156 12.78 -6.51 10.20
N LEU A 157 11.74 -6.86 10.94
CA LEU A 157 10.82 -7.96 10.64
C LEU A 157 9.43 -7.37 10.35
N GLU A 158 8.79 -7.76 9.26
CA GLU A 158 7.41 -7.38 8.98
C GLU A 158 6.50 -8.60 9.10
N LEU A 159 5.53 -8.52 10.02
CA LEU A 159 4.48 -9.52 10.20
C LEU A 159 3.31 -9.19 9.26
N GLY A 160 2.80 -10.19 8.54
CA GLY A 160 1.67 -10.01 7.62
C GLY A 160 1.95 -8.95 6.56
N CYS A 161 3.10 -9.06 5.90
CA CYS A 161 3.60 -8.04 4.96
C CYS A 161 2.75 -7.90 3.68
N GLY A 162 1.87 -8.86 3.39
CA GLY A 162 1.08 -8.86 2.16
C GLY A 162 1.97 -8.80 0.92
N ILE A 163 1.57 -7.99 -0.05
CA ILE A 163 2.33 -7.69 -1.26
C ILE A 163 3.50 -6.70 -1.06
N GLY A 164 3.77 -6.28 0.18
CA GLY A 164 5.05 -5.67 0.58
C GLY A 164 5.18 -4.15 0.49
N LEU A 165 4.08 -3.39 0.42
CA LEU A 165 4.17 -1.92 0.30
C LEU A 165 5.09 -1.32 1.37
N THR A 166 4.82 -1.59 2.66
CA THR A 166 5.57 -0.99 3.77
C THR A 166 7.05 -1.34 3.69
N GLY A 167 7.38 -2.63 3.59
CA GLY A 167 8.78 -3.03 3.56
C GLY A 167 9.53 -2.56 2.33
N ILE A 168 8.90 -2.48 1.15
CA ILE A 168 9.54 -1.91 -0.04
C ILE A 168 9.80 -0.41 0.16
N VAL A 169 8.85 0.34 0.73
CA VAL A 169 9.05 1.75 1.08
C VAL A 169 10.23 1.90 2.04
N VAL A 170 10.29 1.10 3.09
CA VAL A 170 11.36 1.13 4.10
C VAL A 170 12.71 0.78 3.48
N CYS A 171 12.79 -0.29 2.69
CA CYS A 171 14.02 -0.71 2.01
C CYS A 171 14.58 0.40 1.11
N LYS A 172 13.72 1.10 0.35
CA LYS A 172 14.15 2.14 -0.59
C LYS A 172 14.51 3.47 0.06
N THR A 173 14.02 3.75 1.27
CA THR A 173 14.09 5.11 1.84
C THR A 173 14.70 5.22 3.23
N CYS A 174 14.77 4.13 3.98
CA CYS A 174 15.17 4.14 5.39
C CYS A 174 16.54 3.52 5.66
N CYS A 175 17.16 2.85 4.67
CA CYS A 175 18.46 2.17 4.81
C CYS A 175 18.51 1.21 6.02
N PRO A 176 17.62 0.20 6.11
CA PRO A 176 17.71 -0.83 7.15
C PRO A 176 18.98 -1.68 6.97
N LEU A 177 19.41 -2.36 8.03
CA LEU A 177 20.51 -3.32 7.96
C LEU A 177 20.08 -4.61 7.23
N SER A 178 18.87 -5.09 7.55
CA SER A 178 18.21 -6.23 6.92
C SER A 178 16.69 -6.08 7.05
N TYR A 179 15.94 -6.75 6.17
CA TYR A 179 14.49 -6.75 6.22
C TYR A 179 13.94 -8.15 5.97
N THR A 180 13.21 -8.72 6.93
CA THR A 180 12.55 -10.01 6.76
C THR A 180 11.06 -9.76 6.58
N PHE A 181 10.56 -10.08 5.40
CA PHE A 181 9.14 -10.05 5.07
C PHE A 181 8.52 -11.39 5.45
N THR A 182 7.41 -11.36 6.20
CA THR A 182 6.70 -12.58 6.56
C THR A 182 5.21 -12.50 6.32
N ASP A 183 4.64 -13.61 5.88
CA ASP A 183 3.19 -13.82 5.72
C ASP A 183 2.88 -15.31 5.90
N GLY A 184 1.62 -15.63 6.22
CA GLY A 184 1.15 -17.01 6.38
C GLY A 184 0.66 -17.65 5.09
N HIS A 185 0.65 -16.95 3.95
CA HIS A 185 0.11 -17.48 2.69
C HIS A 185 1.15 -17.51 1.57
N ASP A 186 1.47 -18.70 1.05
CA ASP A 186 2.43 -18.88 -0.05
C ASP A 186 2.10 -18.07 -1.31
N ALA A 187 0.81 -17.93 -1.64
CA ALA A 187 0.40 -17.13 -2.80
C ALA A 187 0.75 -15.65 -2.63
N VAL A 188 0.66 -15.14 -1.40
CA VAL A 188 1.04 -13.77 -1.05
C VAL A 188 2.56 -13.61 -1.15
N LEU A 189 3.33 -14.55 -0.58
CA LEU A 189 4.78 -14.53 -0.62
C LEU A 189 5.33 -14.61 -2.05
N ARG A 190 4.74 -15.44 -2.92
CA ARG A 190 5.10 -15.48 -4.35
C ARG A 190 4.84 -14.14 -5.06
N SER A 191 3.71 -13.51 -4.77
CA SER A 191 3.38 -12.18 -5.32
C SER A 191 4.34 -11.10 -4.80
N LEU A 192 4.67 -11.15 -3.51
CA LEU A 192 5.66 -10.28 -2.88
C LEU A 192 7.03 -10.41 -3.58
N GLU A 193 7.51 -11.62 -3.84
CA GLU A 193 8.80 -11.81 -4.53
C GLU A 193 8.83 -11.17 -5.93
N GLU A 194 7.72 -11.22 -6.68
CA GLU A 194 7.60 -10.48 -7.94
C GLU A 194 7.72 -8.97 -7.68
N ASN A 195 7.01 -8.45 -6.68
CA ASN A 195 7.03 -7.03 -6.33
C ASN A 195 8.41 -6.56 -5.85
N LEU A 196 9.15 -7.36 -5.09
CA LEU A 196 10.53 -7.05 -4.69
C LEU A 196 11.43 -6.88 -5.92
N LYS A 197 11.30 -7.80 -6.90
CA LYS A 197 12.05 -7.73 -8.18
C LYS A 197 11.71 -6.48 -8.97
N TRP A 198 10.43 -6.15 -9.14
CA TRP A 198 9.99 -4.93 -9.85
C TRP A 198 10.50 -3.64 -9.21
N ASN A 199 10.74 -3.66 -7.90
CA ASN A 199 11.21 -2.49 -7.16
C ASN A 199 12.73 -2.45 -6.99
N GLY A 200 13.48 -3.41 -7.53
CA GLY A 200 14.92 -3.51 -7.37
C GLY A 200 15.36 -3.80 -5.93
N VAL A 201 14.46 -4.33 -5.09
CA VAL A 201 14.75 -4.70 -3.70
C VAL A 201 15.46 -6.05 -3.71
N THR A 202 16.74 -6.00 -4.08
CA THR A 202 17.62 -7.19 -4.19
C THR A 202 18.92 -7.04 -3.40
N GLU A 203 19.27 -5.81 -3.02
CA GLU A 203 20.58 -5.44 -2.45
C GLU A 203 20.58 -5.17 -0.93
N CYS A 204 19.40 -4.96 -0.34
CA CYS A 204 19.27 -5.09 1.12
C CYS A 204 19.30 -6.59 1.44
N HIS A 205 19.74 -6.98 2.63
CA HIS A 205 19.57 -8.36 3.13
C HIS A 205 18.07 -8.62 3.38
N ALA A 206 17.28 -8.56 2.31
CA ALA A 206 15.86 -8.76 2.25
C ALA A 206 15.61 -10.26 2.14
N ARG A 207 14.78 -10.79 3.02
CA ARG A 207 14.38 -12.20 3.05
C ARG A 207 12.86 -12.28 3.02
N VAL A 208 12.36 -13.31 2.35
CA VAL A 208 10.94 -13.65 2.34
C VAL A 208 10.82 -14.99 3.03
N GLU A 209 10.03 -15.05 4.10
CA GLU A 209 9.87 -16.26 4.91
C GLU A 209 8.39 -16.47 5.28
N THR A 210 7.97 -17.72 5.36
CA THR A 210 6.62 -18.06 5.85
C THR A 210 6.60 -17.98 7.37
N LEU A 211 5.59 -17.30 7.92
CA LEU A 211 5.32 -17.29 9.36
C LEU A 211 3.81 -17.31 9.61
N HIS A 212 3.33 -18.42 10.17
CA HIS A 212 2.00 -18.51 10.73
C HIS A 212 2.04 -18.01 12.17
N TRP A 213 1.15 -17.07 12.52
CA TRP A 213 1.07 -16.61 13.90
C TRP A 213 0.66 -17.75 14.81
N GLY A 214 1.33 -17.86 15.95
CA GLY A 214 1.20 -18.98 16.89
C GLY A 214 2.19 -20.13 16.63
N GLU A 215 2.86 -20.17 15.48
CA GLU A 215 3.88 -21.18 15.13
C GLU A 215 5.30 -20.57 15.11
N HIS A 216 5.65 -19.87 16.19
CA HIS A 216 6.85 -19.02 16.25
C HIS A 216 8.09 -19.71 16.82
N GLU A 217 7.99 -20.89 17.43
CA GLU A 217 9.06 -21.48 18.25
C GLU A 217 10.37 -21.70 17.46
N SER A 218 10.27 -22.14 16.20
CA SER A 218 11.48 -22.30 15.36
C SER A 218 11.95 -20.99 14.71
N PHE A 219 11.07 -19.99 14.63
CA PHE A 219 11.34 -18.73 13.95
C PHE A 219 12.03 -17.74 14.89
N GLU A 220 11.60 -17.65 16.15
CA GLU A 220 12.15 -16.74 17.15
C GLU A 220 13.63 -17.04 17.47
N GLU A 221 14.03 -18.32 17.49
CA GLU A 221 15.41 -18.72 17.76
C GLU A 221 16.38 -18.27 16.65
N ARG A 222 15.88 -18.11 15.42
CA ARG A 222 16.69 -17.82 14.22
C ARG A 222 16.57 -16.38 13.75
N CYS A 223 15.52 -15.67 14.14
CA CYS A 223 15.23 -14.31 13.70
C CYS A 223 15.33 -13.32 14.86
N THR A 224 16.36 -12.47 14.82
CA THR A 224 16.50 -11.35 15.75
C THR A 224 16.13 -10.05 15.03
N ALA A 225 15.14 -9.34 15.56
CA ALA A 225 14.67 -8.07 15.01
C ALA A 225 14.87 -6.95 16.03
N ASP A 226 15.39 -5.81 15.58
CA ASP A 226 15.44 -4.59 16.40
C ASP A 226 14.09 -3.85 16.32
N VAL A 227 13.41 -3.97 15.17
CA VAL A 227 12.10 -3.38 14.91
C VAL A 227 11.19 -4.41 14.25
N ILE A 228 9.96 -4.52 14.75
CA ILE A 228 8.90 -5.31 14.12
C ILE A 228 7.85 -4.35 13.57
N LEU A 229 7.43 -4.54 12.32
CA LEU A 229 6.38 -3.78 11.67
C LEU A 229 5.18 -4.68 11.36
N GLY A 230 3.98 -4.12 11.39
CA GLY A 230 2.78 -4.84 11.02
C GLY A 230 1.65 -3.87 10.66
N ALA A 231 0.97 -4.11 9.55
CA ALA A 231 -0.11 -3.26 9.07
C ALA A 231 -1.39 -4.07 8.82
N ASP A 232 -2.50 -3.63 9.42
CA ASP A 232 -3.83 -4.26 9.30
C ASP A 232 -3.86 -5.74 9.73
N LEU A 233 -3.11 -6.09 10.78
CA LEU A 233 -3.06 -7.46 11.32
C LEU A 233 -4.26 -7.80 12.22
N VAL A 234 -4.95 -6.77 12.73
CA VAL A 234 -6.05 -6.88 13.69
C VAL A 234 -7.39 -6.77 12.93
N TYR A 235 -7.70 -7.79 12.13
CA TYR A 235 -8.90 -7.82 11.28
C TYR A 235 -9.93 -8.88 11.70
N ASP A 236 -9.49 -9.96 12.35
CA ASP A 236 -10.32 -11.06 12.81
C ASP A 236 -10.07 -11.31 14.31
N PRO A 237 -11.09 -11.35 15.18
CA PRO A 237 -10.92 -11.71 16.58
C PRO A 237 -10.20 -13.05 16.81
N GLU A 238 -10.34 -14.01 15.90
CA GLU A 238 -9.76 -15.35 16.03
C GLU A 238 -8.23 -15.35 15.90
N VAL A 239 -7.65 -14.41 15.13
CA VAL A 239 -6.20 -14.33 14.93
C VAL A 239 -5.49 -13.60 16.06
N VAL A 240 -6.21 -12.81 16.86
CA VAL A 240 -5.64 -11.94 17.91
C VAL A 240 -4.80 -12.71 18.93
N PRO A 241 -5.25 -13.84 19.53
CA PRO A 241 -4.45 -14.55 20.52
C PRO A 241 -3.11 -15.05 19.93
N ALA A 242 -3.13 -15.60 18.72
CA ALA A 242 -1.94 -16.11 18.05
C ALA A 242 -0.96 -14.99 17.69
N LEU A 243 -1.46 -13.83 17.25
CA LEU A 243 -0.65 -12.64 16.96
C LEU A 243 0.04 -12.13 18.23
N VAL A 244 -0.69 -12.00 19.36
CA VAL A 244 -0.12 -11.53 20.62
C VAL A 244 0.95 -12.50 21.15
N ALA A 245 0.69 -13.80 21.09
CA ALA A 245 1.68 -14.82 21.46
C ALA A 245 2.97 -14.69 20.62
N THR A 246 2.82 -14.50 19.31
CA THR A 246 3.94 -14.29 18.38
C THR A 246 4.73 -13.02 18.71
N LEU A 247 4.05 -11.91 19.03
CA LEU A 247 4.70 -10.67 19.44
C LEU A 247 5.46 -10.83 20.76
N ALA A 248 4.89 -11.51 21.75
CA ALA A 248 5.52 -11.78 23.05
C ALA A 248 6.83 -12.56 22.88
N ALA A 249 6.77 -13.64 22.11
CA ALA A 249 7.89 -14.47 21.71
C ALA A 249 9.03 -13.66 21.05
N LEU A 250 8.71 -12.94 19.97
CA LEU A 250 9.70 -12.18 19.22
C LEU A 250 10.32 -11.04 20.05
N LEU A 251 9.52 -10.36 20.87
CA LEU A 251 9.99 -9.26 21.72
C LEU A 251 10.72 -9.73 22.99
N ALA A 252 10.65 -11.02 23.35
CA ALA A 252 11.40 -11.58 24.48
C ALA A 252 12.92 -11.42 24.30
N HIS A 253 13.40 -11.31 23.06
CA HIS A 253 14.80 -11.04 22.71
C HIS A 253 15.15 -9.54 22.66
N GLY A 254 14.20 -8.67 23.01
CA GLY A 254 14.30 -7.21 22.90
C GLY A 254 13.66 -6.65 21.63
N GLY A 255 13.92 -5.37 21.36
CA GLY A 255 13.37 -4.67 20.19
C GLY A 255 12.05 -3.92 20.46
N THR A 256 11.41 -3.48 19.39
CA THR A 256 10.16 -2.71 19.48
C THR A 256 9.26 -3.03 18.28
N ALA A 257 8.00 -3.31 18.53
CA ALA A 257 7.01 -3.50 17.47
C ALA A 257 6.16 -2.24 17.26
N TYR A 258 5.81 -1.95 16.01
CA TYR A 258 4.89 -0.90 15.61
C TYR A 258 3.77 -1.51 14.75
N ILE A 259 2.56 -1.58 15.33
CA ILE A 259 1.40 -2.21 14.70
C ILE A 259 0.39 -1.12 14.32
N ALA A 260 0.20 -0.92 13.03
CA ALA A 260 -0.82 -0.01 12.50
C ALA A 260 -2.12 -0.79 12.21
N SER A 261 -3.25 -0.30 12.70
CA SER A 261 -4.56 -0.94 12.56
C SER A 261 -5.61 0.06 12.11
N THR A 262 -6.26 -0.22 10.97
CA THR A 262 -7.47 0.47 10.54
C THR A 262 -8.64 0.01 11.42
N ILE A 263 -9.28 0.94 12.11
CA ILE A 263 -10.32 0.63 13.11
C ILE A 263 -11.68 0.41 12.42
N ARG A 264 -11.82 -0.72 11.72
CA ARG A 264 -13.07 -1.13 11.06
C ARG A 264 -14.11 -1.66 12.05
N ASN A 265 -13.64 -2.44 13.04
CA ASN A 265 -14.43 -2.90 14.16
C ASN A 265 -13.74 -2.49 15.48
N PRO A 266 -14.31 -1.54 16.24
CA PRO A 266 -13.76 -1.13 17.54
C PRO A 266 -13.62 -2.28 18.55
N GLU A 267 -14.49 -3.30 18.50
CA GLU A 267 -14.46 -4.44 19.41
C GLU A 267 -13.24 -5.33 19.15
N THR A 268 -12.91 -5.60 17.89
CA THR A 268 -11.70 -6.38 17.51
C THR A 268 -10.43 -5.67 17.98
N ARG A 269 -10.37 -4.34 17.84
CA ARG A 269 -9.25 -3.56 18.38
C ARG A 269 -9.21 -3.60 19.91
N ALA A 270 -10.35 -3.47 20.57
CA ALA A 270 -10.42 -3.55 22.03
C ALA A 270 -9.95 -4.91 22.54
N LEU A 271 -10.32 -6.00 21.86
CA LEU A 271 -9.83 -7.35 22.16
C LEU A 271 -8.30 -7.44 22.02
N PHE A 272 -7.73 -6.91 20.93
CA PHE A 272 -6.28 -6.88 20.74
C PHE A 272 -5.56 -6.14 21.88
N LEU A 273 -6.02 -4.94 22.23
CA LEU A 273 -5.43 -4.18 23.34
C LEU A 273 -5.60 -4.88 24.69
N SER A 274 -6.76 -5.49 24.95
CA SER A 274 -6.99 -6.29 26.16
C SER A 274 -6.01 -7.47 26.23
N LYS A 275 -5.80 -8.18 25.13
CA LYS A 275 -4.85 -9.29 25.08
C LYS A 275 -3.40 -8.86 25.24
N LEU A 276 -3.01 -7.70 24.71
CA LEU A 276 -1.70 -7.11 25.00
C LEU A 276 -1.55 -6.74 26.49
N ALA A 277 -2.59 -6.24 27.13
CA ALA A 277 -2.57 -5.89 28.56
C ALA A 277 -2.54 -7.13 29.47
N ASP A 278 -3.21 -8.21 29.07
CA ASP A 278 -3.22 -9.48 29.80
C ASP A 278 -1.88 -10.23 29.70
N GLU A 279 -1.11 -9.97 28.64
CA GLU A 279 0.21 -10.56 28.42
C GLU A 279 1.28 -9.83 29.24
N ALA A 280 1.58 -10.36 30.42
CA ALA A 280 2.48 -9.72 31.40
C ALA A 280 3.89 -9.42 30.88
N SER A 281 4.34 -10.12 29.83
CA SER A 281 5.65 -9.88 29.20
C SER A 281 5.68 -8.64 28.30
N LEU A 282 4.53 -8.06 27.96
CA LEU A 282 4.39 -6.95 27.03
C LEU A 282 3.84 -5.69 27.69
N GLN A 283 4.21 -4.55 27.14
CA GLN A 283 3.61 -3.25 27.39
C GLN A 283 3.39 -2.53 26.06
N TYR A 284 2.37 -1.68 25.99
CA TYR A 284 2.06 -0.92 24.77
C TYR A 284 1.72 0.54 25.07
N GLU A 285 2.01 1.41 24.10
CA GLU A 285 1.62 2.82 24.11
C GLU A 285 1.19 3.29 22.71
N PRO A 286 0.18 4.16 22.60
CA PRO A 286 -0.21 4.70 21.30
C PRO A 286 0.87 5.65 20.76
N CYS A 287 1.12 5.57 19.45
CA CYS A 287 2.00 6.48 18.73
C CYS A 287 1.21 7.55 17.98
N ALA A 288 1.84 8.72 17.80
CA ALA A 288 1.31 9.72 16.87
C ALA A 288 1.36 9.16 15.43
N GLY A 289 0.26 9.36 14.70
CA GLY A 289 0.21 9.03 13.27
C GLY A 289 1.08 9.97 12.42
N PRO A 290 1.32 9.62 11.15
CA PRO A 290 2.01 10.49 10.21
C PRO A 290 1.21 11.78 9.96
N ARG A 291 1.94 12.86 9.73
CA ARG A 291 1.40 14.18 9.38
C ARG A 291 1.30 14.36 7.87
N GLU A 292 2.27 13.81 7.15
CA GLU A 292 2.32 13.84 5.70
C GLU A 292 1.22 12.97 5.09
N LYS A 293 0.74 13.37 3.91
CA LYS A 293 -0.32 12.67 3.17
C LYS A 293 0.16 12.36 1.76
N ILE A 294 1.11 11.43 1.68
CA ILE A 294 1.79 11.01 0.45
C ILE A 294 0.87 10.10 -0.36
N PHE A 295 0.24 9.12 0.30
CA PHE A 295 -0.60 8.14 -0.37
C PHE A 295 -2.08 8.50 -0.26
N PHE A 296 -2.81 8.22 -1.33
CA PHE A 296 -4.26 8.29 -1.32
C PHE A 296 -4.84 7.02 -0.67
N TYR A 297 -5.71 7.24 0.30
CA TYR A 297 -6.62 6.26 0.88
C TYR A 297 -7.74 6.97 1.62
N ASP A 298 -8.84 6.27 1.87
CA ASP A 298 -9.95 6.80 2.66
C ASP A 298 -9.49 7.02 4.12
N ARG A 299 -9.62 8.25 4.60
CA ARG A 299 -9.27 8.67 5.97
C ARG A 299 -10.49 8.84 6.87
N SER A 300 -11.68 8.45 6.40
CA SER A 300 -12.91 8.43 7.20
C SER A 300 -12.85 7.40 8.32
N CYS A 301 -12.21 6.25 8.04
CA CYS A 301 -11.91 5.24 9.05
C CYS A 301 -10.57 5.59 9.72
N PRO A 302 -10.53 5.74 11.06
CA PRO A 302 -9.29 6.08 11.74
C PRO A 302 -8.31 4.90 11.67
N VAL A 303 -7.02 5.23 11.55
CA VAL A 303 -5.92 4.28 11.68
C VAL A 303 -5.14 4.67 12.92
N ALA A 304 -4.93 3.70 13.82
CA ALA A 304 -4.09 3.85 15.00
C ALA A 304 -2.78 3.09 14.81
N ILE A 305 -1.72 3.55 15.46
CA ILE A 305 -0.44 2.85 15.53
C ILE A 305 -0.07 2.67 17.00
N ASP A 306 0.18 1.42 17.38
CA ASP A 306 0.52 1.05 18.75
C ASP A 306 1.99 0.59 18.77
N LYS A 307 2.79 1.18 19.65
CA LYS A 307 4.16 0.76 19.94
C LYS A 307 4.12 -0.28 21.06
N ILE A 308 4.75 -1.43 20.84
CA ILE A 308 4.75 -2.55 21.77
C ILE A 308 6.20 -2.92 22.08
N THR A 309 6.48 -3.14 23.36
CA THR A 309 7.83 -3.51 23.85
C THR A 309 7.70 -4.57 24.93
N ALA A 310 8.77 -5.33 25.18
CA ALA A 310 8.82 -6.18 26.36
C ALA A 310 8.86 -5.34 27.65
N CYS A 311 8.23 -5.83 28.71
CA CYS A 311 8.37 -5.28 30.04
C CYS A 311 9.82 -5.42 30.52
N SER A 312 10.35 -4.37 31.15
CA SER A 312 11.67 -4.43 31.78
C SER A 312 11.59 -5.43 32.94
N ARG A 313 12.45 -6.47 32.92
CA ARG A 313 12.60 -7.38 34.07
C ARG A 313 13.27 -6.67 35.25
#